data_AF-A0A841L3M5-F1
#
_entry.id   AF-A0A841L3M5-F1
#
_cell.length_a   1.000
_cell.length_b   1.000
_cell.length_c   1.000
_cell.angle_alpha   90.00
_cell.angle_beta   90.00
_cell.angle_gamma   90.00
#
_symmetry.space_group_name_H-M   'P 1'
#
loop_
_entity.id
_entity.type
_entity.pdbx_description
1 polymer ?
#
loop_
_entity_poly.entity_id
_entity_poly.type
_entity_poly.pdbx_seq_one_letter_code
_entity_poly.pdbx_strand_id
1 'polypeptide(L)'
;MSLKFQEELLRGAVFKAAYVQTHAKALPVLGAAPDWASDVTDAGMPAEKRTLHVGLRQLGNCILDAQPAAVHALLLADAGTAAEQEAFRELTPSIGPCIPDGVTLSFSRSVLAGLLAEVAKRRADNG
;
A
#
# COMPACT_ATOMS: atom_id res chain seq x y z
N MET A 1 -29.10 -7.60 -11.11
CA MET A 1 -28.08 -6.55 -10.92
C MET A 1 -26.84 -7.23 -10.36
N SER A 2 -25.72 -7.29 -11.10
CA SER A 2 -24.48 -7.94 -10.65
C SER A 2 -23.46 -6.86 -10.29
N LEU A 3 -22.94 -6.92 -9.06
CA LEU A 3 -21.91 -6.01 -8.56
C LEU A 3 -20.54 -6.59 -8.93
N LYS A 4 -19.75 -5.84 -9.70
CA LYS A 4 -18.38 -6.23 -10.09
C LYS A 4 -17.39 -5.43 -9.26
N PHE A 5 -16.53 -6.13 -8.53
CA PHE A 5 -15.44 -5.52 -7.77
C PHE A 5 -14.14 -5.60 -8.55
N GLN A 6 -13.31 -4.57 -8.42
CA GLN A 6 -11.90 -4.65 -8.78
C GLN A 6 -11.15 -5.26 -7.59
N GLU A 7 -10.42 -6.34 -7.81
CA GLU A 7 -9.77 -7.14 -6.77
C GLU A 7 -8.85 -6.28 -5.89
N GLU A 8 -8.10 -5.40 -6.52
CA GLU A 8 -7.07 -4.56 -5.95
C GLU A 8 -7.66 -3.46 -5.07
N LEU A 9 -8.80 -2.89 -5.49
CA LEU A 9 -9.53 -1.92 -4.68
C LEU A 9 -10.17 -2.60 -3.47
N LEU A 10 -10.74 -3.79 -3.65
CA LEU A 10 -11.33 -4.55 -2.56
C LEU A 10 -10.26 -4.95 -1.52
N ARG A 11 -9.15 -5.55 -1.97
CA ARG A 11 -8.02 -5.94 -1.11
C ARG A 11 -7.47 -4.73 -0.36
N GLY A 12 -7.25 -3.62 -1.06
CA GLY A 12 -6.78 -2.38 -0.47
C GLY A 12 -7.72 -1.83 0.61
N ALA A 13 -9.03 -1.83 0.34
CA ALA A 13 -10.04 -1.37 1.31
C ALA A 13 -10.08 -2.26 2.56
N VAL A 14 -9.96 -3.58 2.40
CA VAL A 14 -9.90 -4.52 3.53
C VAL A 14 -8.69 -4.25 4.41
N PHE A 15 -7.50 -4.10 3.83
CA PHE A 15 -6.29 -3.80 4.61
C PHE A 15 -6.36 -2.43 5.28
N LYS A 16 -6.92 -1.41 4.61
CA LYS A 16 -7.13 -0.09 5.21
C LYS A 16 -8.05 -0.18 6.41
N ALA A 17 -9.18 -0.86 6.29
CA ALA A 17 -10.11 -1.06 7.40
C ALA A 17 -9.44 -1.79 8.58
N ALA A 18 -8.69 -2.86 8.31
CA ALA A 18 -7.97 -3.61 9.33
C ALA A 18 -6.88 -2.77 10.03
N TYR A 19 -6.18 -1.92 9.26
CA TYR A 19 -5.19 -0.98 9.80
C TYR A 19 -5.84 0.07 10.71
N VAL A 20 -6.89 0.74 10.24
CA VAL A 20 -7.61 1.76 11.01
C VAL A 20 -8.16 1.17 12.31
N GLN A 21 -8.73 -0.05 12.25
CA GLN A 21 -9.30 -0.71 13.42
C GLN A 21 -8.29 -0.93 14.56
N THR A 22 -7.02 -1.13 14.22
CA THR A 22 -5.96 -1.48 15.16
C THR A 22 -5.03 -0.31 15.49
N HIS A 23 -4.89 0.67 14.58
CA HIS A 23 -3.88 1.71 14.65
C HIS A 23 -4.44 3.14 14.50
N ALA A 24 -5.75 3.38 14.53
CA ALA A 24 -6.29 4.74 14.41
C ALA A 24 -5.78 5.76 15.43
N LYS A 25 -5.29 5.31 16.59
CA LYS A 25 -4.89 6.19 17.70
C LYS A 25 -3.40 6.55 17.71
N ALA A 26 -2.56 5.76 17.05
CA ALA A 26 -1.12 5.92 17.11
C ALA A 26 -0.43 5.26 15.92
N LEU A 27 0.70 5.83 15.51
CA LEU A 27 1.60 5.21 14.55
C LEU A 27 2.14 3.89 15.13
N PRO A 28 2.01 2.75 14.42
CA PRO A 28 2.52 1.48 14.91
C PRO A 28 4.06 1.43 14.85
N VAL A 29 4.63 0.57 15.68
CA VAL A 29 6.01 0.10 15.47
C VAL A 29 6.01 -0.80 14.23
N LEU A 30 6.90 -0.52 13.27
CA LEU A 30 6.98 -1.28 12.03
C LEU A 30 8.04 -2.37 12.15
N GLY A 31 7.63 -3.63 12.28
CA GLY A 31 8.53 -4.79 12.22
C GLY A 31 8.93 -5.15 10.80
N ALA A 32 9.72 -6.19 10.56
CA ALA A 32 10.28 -6.49 9.24
C ALA A 32 9.22 -6.65 8.12
N ALA A 33 9.59 -6.29 6.88
CA ALA A 33 8.75 -6.55 5.71
C ALA A 33 8.58 -8.07 5.52
N PRO A 34 7.36 -8.56 5.26
CA PRO A 34 7.12 -9.99 5.02
C PRO A 34 7.72 -10.44 3.68
N ASP A 35 7.85 -11.76 3.50
CA ASP A 35 8.21 -12.33 2.21
C ASP A 35 7.02 -12.29 1.24
N TRP A 36 6.99 -11.26 0.39
CA TRP A 36 5.95 -11.06 -0.62
C TRP A 36 5.95 -12.13 -1.72
N ALA A 37 7.02 -12.90 -1.89
CA ALA A 37 7.04 -13.97 -2.88
C ALA A 37 6.18 -15.16 -2.43
N SER A 38 6.02 -15.35 -1.12
CA SER A 38 5.18 -16.39 -0.53
C SER A 38 3.68 -16.21 -0.84
N ASP A 39 3.24 -14.98 -1.11
CA ASP A 39 1.85 -14.65 -1.46
C ASP A 39 1.43 -15.14 -2.86
N VAL A 40 2.40 -15.50 -3.72
CA VAL A 40 2.19 -15.78 -5.15
C VAL A 40 2.81 -17.11 -5.60
N THR A 41 2.88 -18.08 -4.69
CA THR A 41 3.46 -19.41 -4.94
C THR A 41 2.61 -20.29 -5.86
N ASP A 42 1.38 -19.90 -6.18
CA ASP A 42 0.49 -20.67 -7.04
C ASP A 42 0.96 -20.69 -8.51
N ALA A 43 1.07 -21.90 -9.06
CA ALA A 43 1.48 -22.16 -10.45
C ALA A 43 0.54 -21.55 -11.51
N GLY A 44 -0.65 -21.09 -11.11
CA GLY A 44 -1.64 -20.48 -12.01
C GLY A 44 -1.41 -18.99 -12.32
N MET A 45 -0.55 -18.28 -11.57
CA MET A 45 -0.30 -16.86 -11.82
C MET A 45 0.83 -16.65 -12.85
N PRO A 46 0.58 -15.91 -13.95
CA PRO A 46 1.62 -15.56 -14.91
C PRO A 46 2.83 -14.91 -14.23
N ALA A 47 4.04 -15.27 -14.66
CA ALA A 47 5.29 -14.78 -14.05
C ALA A 47 5.35 -13.25 -13.95
N GLU A 48 4.88 -12.54 -14.99
CA GLU A 48 4.80 -11.08 -15.00
C GLU A 48 3.94 -10.52 -13.86
N LYS A 49 2.75 -11.11 -13.62
CA LYS A 49 1.86 -10.70 -12.54
C LYS A 49 2.49 -10.96 -11.17
N ARG A 50 3.25 -12.05 -11.01
CA ARG A 50 4.00 -12.35 -9.77
C ARG A 50 5.09 -11.31 -9.53
N THR A 51 5.88 -10.97 -10.56
CA THR A 51 6.91 -9.94 -10.48
C THR A 51 6.30 -8.58 -10.13
N LEU A 52 5.20 -8.20 -10.79
CA LEU A 52 4.49 -6.95 -10.49
C LEU A 52 3.93 -6.95 -9.07
N HIS A 53 3.37 -8.07 -8.61
CA HIS A 53 2.87 -8.22 -7.25
C HIS A 53 3.97 -7.89 -6.23
N VAL A 54 5.13 -8.55 -6.34
CA VAL A 54 6.26 -8.35 -5.42
C VAL A 54 6.82 -6.93 -5.53
N GLY A 55 7.08 -6.45 -6.75
CA GLY A 55 7.68 -5.13 -7.00
C GLY A 55 6.83 -3.98 -6.44
N LEU A 56 5.51 -4.05 -6.57
CA LEU A 56 4.62 -3.04 -5.99
C LEU A 56 4.69 -3.03 -4.46
N ARG A 57 4.75 -4.18 -3.78
CA ARG A 57 4.91 -4.18 -2.32
C ARG A 57 6.28 -3.71 -1.89
N GLN A 58 7.34 -4.00 -2.65
CA GLN A 58 8.66 -3.44 -2.39
C GLN A 58 8.67 -1.90 -2.51
N LEU A 59 8.02 -1.35 -3.53
CA LEU A 59 7.79 0.09 -3.66
C LEU A 59 7.03 0.64 -2.44
N GLY A 60 5.94 -0.01 -2.05
CA GLY A 60 5.16 0.37 -0.87
C GLY A 60 5.97 0.35 0.43
N ASN A 61 6.87 -0.63 0.60
CA ASN A 61 7.79 -0.68 1.76
C ASN A 61 8.75 0.50 1.76
N CYS A 62 9.38 0.80 0.61
CA CYS A 62 10.27 1.94 0.51
C CYS A 62 9.56 3.26 0.86
N ILE A 63 8.33 3.47 0.36
CA ILE A 63 7.55 4.68 0.68
C ILE A 63 7.21 4.73 2.18
N LEU A 64 6.79 3.61 2.77
CA LEU A 64 6.47 3.51 4.19
C LEU A 64 7.68 3.76 5.09
N ASP A 65 8.85 3.23 4.72
CA ASP A 65 10.10 3.46 5.46
C ASP A 65 10.56 4.92 5.35
N ALA A 66 10.36 5.55 4.18
CA ALA A 66 10.73 6.94 3.95
C ALA A 66 9.82 7.93 4.69
N GLN A 67 8.50 7.68 4.72
CA GLN A 67 7.51 8.58 5.33
C GLN A 67 6.39 7.81 6.06
N PRO A 68 6.69 7.20 7.22
CA PRO A 68 5.69 6.39 7.94
C PRO A 68 4.51 7.23 8.44
N ALA A 69 4.76 8.47 8.87
CA ALA A 69 3.73 9.38 9.37
C ALA A 69 2.75 9.81 8.26
N ALA A 70 3.25 10.12 7.06
CA ALA A 70 2.39 10.53 5.95
C ALA A 70 1.58 9.34 5.40
N VAL A 71 2.16 8.13 5.37
CA VAL A 71 1.40 6.91 5.05
C VAL A 71 0.30 6.71 6.08
N HIS A 72 0.60 6.81 7.37
CA HIS A 72 -0.40 6.69 8.43
C HIS A 72 -1.53 7.72 8.27
N ALA A 73 -1.22 9.00 8.04
CA ALA A 73 -2.21 10.04 7.79
C ALA A 73 -3.10 9.71 6.57
N LEU A 74 -2.51 9.21 5.48
CA LEU A 74 -3.27 8.77 4.30
C LEU A 74 -4.24 7.63 4.64
N LEU A 75 -3.83 6.66 5.47
CA LEU A 75 -4.67 5.52 5.84
C LEU A 75 -5.81 5.90 6.80
N LEU A 76 -5.67 6.98 7.57
CA LEU A 76 -6.74 7.49 8.42
C LEU A 76 -7.71 8.44 7.68
N ALA A 77 -7.30 9.02 6.55
CA ALA A 77 -8.12 9.93 5.77
C ALA A 77 -9.24 9.21 5.02
N ASP A 78 -10.43 9.79 4.96
CA ASP A 78 -11.53 9.27 4.14
C ASP A 78 -11.27 9.56 2.65
N ALA A 79 -11.67 8.62 1.78
CA ALA A 79 -11.47 8.73 0.35
C ALA A 79 -12.21 9.94 -0.24
N GLY A 80 -11.54 10.69 -1.11
CA GLY A 80 -12.07 11.89 -1.77
C GLY A 80 -12.06 13.15 -0.91
N THR A 81 -11.58 13.09 0.34
CA THR A 81 -11.54 14.25 1.24
C THR A 81 -10.31 15.14 1.03
N ALA A 82 -10.36 16.36 1.54
CA ALA A 82 -9.20 17.26 1.55
C ALA A 82 -8.02 16.69 2.35
N ALA A 83 -8.29 15.92 3.41
CA ALA A 83 -7.26 15.25 4.20
C ALA A 83 -6.49 14.21 3.37
N GLU A 84 -7.19 13.43 2.53
CA GLU A 84 -6.53 12.48 1.63
C GLU A 84 -5.64 13.21 0.60
N GLN A 85 -6.12 14.34 0.08
CA GLN A 85 -5.35 15.14 -0.88
C GLN A 85 -4.08 15.74 -0.27
N GLU A 86 -4.16 16.20 0.98
CA GLU A 86 -3.00 16.69 1.73
C GLU A 86 -1.98 15.56 1.95
N ALA A 87 -2.43 14.41 2.45
CA ALA A 87 -1.54 13.27 2.70
C ALA A 87 -0.84 12.80 1.40
N PHE A 88 -1.52 12.81 0.26
CA PHE A 88 -0.87 12.52 -1.03
C PHE A 88 0.18 13.55 -1.43
N ARG A 89 -0.08 14.84 -1.18
CA ARG A 89 0.91 15.90 -1.45
C ARG A 89 2.17 15.71 -0.62
N GLU A 90 2.02 15.35 0.66
CA GLU A 90 3.14 15.04 1.55
C GLU A 90 3.92 13.80 1.10
N LEU A 91 3.22 12.74 0.63
CA LEU A 91 3.86 11.51 0.18
C LEU A 91 4.59 11.61 -1.15
N THR A 92 4.13 12.49 -2.06
CA THR A 92 4.61 12.58 -3.44
C THR A 92 6.13 12.65 -3.57
N PRO A 93 6.86 13.47 -2.78
CA PRO A 93 8.33 13.54 -2.84
C PRO A 93 9.06 12.23 -2.52
N SER A 94 8.45 11.32 -1.74
CA SER A 94 9.05 10.03 -1.39
C SER A 94 8.80 8.93 -2.39
N ILE A 95 7.88 9.12 -3.34
CA ILE A 95 7.56 8.10 -4.32
C ILE A 95 8.70 7.97 -5.35
N GLY A 96 9.18 9.10 -5.89
CA GLY A 96 10.20 9.13 -6.94
C GLY A 96 11.48 8.36 -6.58
N PRO A 97 12.11 8.63 -5.42
CA PRO A 97 13.31 7.90 -4.96
C PRO A 97 13.13 6.39 -4.78
N CYS A 98 11.88 5.92 -4.64
CA CYS A 98 11.56 4.50 -4.46
C CYS A 98 11.27 3.78 -5.80
N ILE A 99 11.24 4.50 -6.91
CA ILE A 99 11.04 3.93 -8.25
C ILE A 99 12.42 3.68 -8.88
N PRO A 100 12.71 2.46 -9.36
CA PRO A 100 13.95 2.18 -10.08
C PRO A 100 14.12 3.03 -11.34
N ASP A 101 15.37 3.35 -11.68
CA ASP A 101 15.69 4.12 -12.88
C ASP A 101 15.11 3.48 -14.16
N GLY A 102 14.56 4.30 -15.04
CA GLY A 102 13.97 3.86 -16.31
C GLY A 102 12.59 3.19 -16.19
N VAL A 103 12.03 3.10 -14.99
CA VAL A 103 10.68 2.56 -14.77
C VAL A 103 9.66 3.68 -14.65
N THR A 104 8.60 3.60 -15.45
CA THR A 104 7.42 4.45 -15.31
C THR A 104 6.27 3.63 -14.74
N LEU A 105 5.68 4.10 -13.65
CA LEU A 105 4.51 3.48 -13.05
C LEU A 105 3.31 4.42 -13.16
N SER A 106 2.15 3.85 -13.49
CA SER A 106 0.88 4.56 -13.52
C SER A 106 -0.13 3.80 -12.67
N PHE A 107 -0.63 4.46 -11.64
CA PHE A 107 -1.65 3.94 -10.75
C PHE A 107 -2.59 5.06 -10.31
N SER A 108 -3.84 4.69 -10.04
CA SER A 108 -4.77 5.61 -9.39
C SER A 108 -4.36 5.83 -7.93
N ARG A 109 -4.77 6.97 -7.37
CA ARG A 109 -4.59 7.26 -5.93
C ARG A 109 -5.16 6.15 -5.05
N SER A 110 -6.33 5.62 -5.40
CA SER A 110 -6.98 4.55 -4.64
C SER A 110 -6.19 3.24 -4.65
N VAL A 111 -5.58 2.89 -5.79
CA VAL A 111 -4.70 1.70 -5.89
C VAL A 111 -3.45 1.90 -5.04
N LEU A 112 -2.83 3.08 -5.11
CA LEU A 112 -1.65 3.39 -4.28
C LEU A 112 -1.99 3.38 -2.77
N ALA A 113 -3.12 3.97 -2.38
CA ALA A 113 -3.59 3.92 -1.00
C ALA A 113 -3.84 2.48 -0.53
N GLY A 114 -4.45 1.64 -1.38
CA GLY A 114 -4.66 0.23 -1.09
C GLY A 114 -3.36 -0.56 -0.92
N LEU A 115 -2.38 -0.30 -1.77
CA LEU A 115 -1.04 -0.88 -1.67
C LEU A 115 -0.33 -0.48 -0.36
N LEU A 116 -0.36 0.80 -0.03
CA LEU A 116 0.23 1.31 1.21
C LEU A 116 -0.49 0.77 2.44
N ALA A 117 -1.81 0.57 2.38
CA ALA A 117 -2.59 -0.02 3.45
C ALA A 117 -2.17 -1.47 3.72
N GLU A 118 -1.99 -2.26 2.66
CA GLU A 118 -1.54 -3.65 2.76
C GLU A 118 -0.16 -3.74 3.42
N VAL A 119 0.79 -2.95 2.92
CA VAL A 119 2.17 -2.96 3.43
C VAL A 119 2.20 -2.48 4.88
N ALA A 120 1.54 -1.36 5.20
CA ALA A 120 1.53 -0.81 6.55
C ALA A 120 0.88 -1.78 7.55
N LYS A 121 -0.22 -2.43 7.20
CA LYS A 121 -0.86 -3.42 8.09
C LYS A 121 0.05 -4.61 8.35
N ARG A 122 0.63 -5.19 7.31
CA ARG A 122 1.51 -6.36 7.49
C ARG A 122 2.78 -6.02 8.25
N ARG A 123 3.35 -4.83 8.06
CA ARG A 123 4.51 -4.38 8.82
C ARG A 123 4.19 -4.07 10.28
N ALA A 124 2.99 -3.55 10.55
CA ALA A 124 2.52 -3.35 11.91
C ALA A 124 2.26 -4.69 12.63
N ASP A 125 1.81 -5.73 11.92
CA ASP A 125 1.60 -7.06 12.51
C ASP A 125 2.90 -7.80 12.86
N ASN A 126 4.02 -7.40 12.25
CA ASN A 126 5.33 -8.01 12.47
C ASN A 126 6.20 -7.23 13.49
N GLY A 127 5.73 -6.12 14.03
CA GLY A 127 6.47 -5.22 14.95
C GLY A 127 6.01 -5.32 16.39
#